data_AF-A0A836KPS0-F1
#
_entry.id   AF-A0A836KPS0-F1
#
_cell.length_a   1.000
_cell.length_b   1.000
_cell.length_c   1.000
_cell.angle_alpha   90.00
_cell.angle_beta   90.00
_cell.angle_gamma   90.00
#
_symmetry.space_group_name_H-M   'P 1'
#
loop_
_entity.id
_entity.type
_entity.pdbx_description
1 polymer ?
#
loop_
_entity_poly.entity_id
_entity_poly.type
_entity_poly.pdbx_seq_one_letter_code
_entity_poly.pdbx_strand_id
1 'polypeptide(L)'
;MDTEDGEFIIHGNGGSPEDVAFDGLVGVIEDFMISFDVEELWKSVPLLHTISSDHDQHTVYRSFVEKVERALDAHVLAACPNYKSIEEVGTLLQGRYEDITEEVWRFVSEGCLDYDAFMEQWSEKRP
;
A
#
# COMPACT_ATOMS: atom_id res chain seq x y z
N MET A 1 33.15 51.45 5.23
CA MET A 1 31.77 50.99 5.44
C MET A 1 31.85 49.49 5.46
N ASP A 2 31.74 48.92 6.66
CA ASP A 2 31.63 47.48 6.87
C ASP A 2 30.41 46.97 6.11
N THR A 3 30.65 46.09 5.13
CA THR A 3 29.61 45.25 4.57
C THR A 3 29.52 44.03 5.46
N GLU A 4 28.52 44.03 6.34
CA GLU A 4 28.17 42.87 7.14
C GLU A 4 27.87 41.70 6.20
N ASP A 5 28.74 40.70 6.24
CA ASP A 5 28.51 39.34 5.72
C ASP A 5 27.25 38.80 6.41
N GLY A 6 26.11 38.99 5.76
CA GLY A 6 24.87 38.32 6.13
C GLY A 6 25.05 36.83 5.93
N GLU A 7 25.25 36.14 7.04
CA GLU A 7 25.27 34.68 7.13
C GLU A 7 23.92 34.15 6.59
N PHE A 8 23.89 33.76 5.31
CA PHE A 8 22.76 33.04 4.75
C PHE A 8 22.78 31.64 5.33
N ILE A 9 22.09 31.48 6.46
CA ILE A 9 21.74 30.16 6.95
C ILE A 9 20.77 29.57 5.93
N ILE A 10 21.30 28.75 5.03
CA ILE A 10 20.49 27.83 4.22
C ILE A 10 19.94 26.82 5.23
N HIS A 11 18.77 27.12 5.82
CA HIS A 11 17.92 26.07 6.35
C HIS A 11 17.57 25.20 5.15
N GLY A 12 18.33 24.12 4.94
CA GLY A 12 17.92 23.05 4.07
C GLY A 12 16.52 22.68 4.52
N ASN A 13 15.53 22.95 3.67
CA ASN A 13 14.14 22.63 3.91
C ASN A 13 13.98 21.10 3.81
N GLY A 14 14.65 20.35 4.71
CA GLY A 14 14.16 19.05 5.10
C GLY A 14 12.79 19.33 5.70
N GLY A 15 11.75 18.72 5.12
CA GLY A 15 10.36 18.96 5.50
C GLY A 15 10.16 18.84 7.01
N SER A 16 8.97 19.23 7.47
CA SER A 16 8.65 19.07 8.89
C SER A 16 8.87 17.61 9.32
N PRO A 17 9.11 17.32 10.61
CA PRO A 17 9.20 15.94 11.09
C PRO A 17 7.99 15.09 10.71
N GLU A 18 6.82 15.72 10.50
CA GLU A 18 5.59 15.10 10.03
C GLU A 18 5.69 14.72 8.55
N ASP A 19 6.30 15.57 7.70
CA ASP A 19 6.56 15.27 6.28
C ASP A 19 7.53 14.10 6.14
N VAL A 20 8.62 14.09 6.91
CA VAL A 20 9.59 12.98 6.88
C VAL A 20 8.95 11.65 7.31
N ALA A 21 8.06 11.70 8.32
CA ALA A 21 7.32 10.52 8.76
C ALA A 21 6.32 10.04 7.70
N PHE A 22 5.63 10.97 7.03
CA PHE A 22 4.70 10.66 5.95
C PHE A 22 5.41 10.08 4.72
N ASP A 23 6.50 10.69 4.28
CA ASP A 23 7.33 10.17 3.18
C ASP A 23 7.85 8.76 3.51
N GLY A 24 8.25 8.54 4.76
CA GLY A 24 8.66 7.22 5.25
C GLY A 24 7.53 6.18 5.20
N LEU A 25 6.30 6.56 5.57
CA LEU A 25 5.12 5.71 5.48
C LEU A 25 4.81 5.34 4.03
N VAL A 26 4.82 6.33 3.11
CA VAL A 26 4.59 6.08 1.67
C VAL A 26 5.66 5.13 1.14
N GLY A 27 6.94 5.35 1.48
CA GLY A 27 8.03 4.47 1.07
C GLY A 27 7.91 3.03 1.60
N VAL A 28 7.32 2.82 2.78
CA VAL A 28 7.01 1.48 3.30
C VAL A 28 5.91 0.80 2.48
N ILE A 29 4.89 1.56 2.05
CA ILE A 29 3.82 1.00 1.21
C ILE A 29 4.38 0.65 -0.18
N GLU A 30 5.23 1.49 -0.75
CA GLU A 30 5.93 1.21 -2.01
C GLU A 30 6.83 -0.03 -1.89
N ASP A 31 7.58 -0.16 -0.78
CA ASP A 31 8.40 -1.34 -0.51
C ASP A 31 7.54 -2.61 -0.42
N PHE A 32 6.37 -2.54 0.22
CA PHE A 32 5.41 -3.64 0.24
C PHE A 32 4.92 -3.99 -1.17
N MET A 33 4.52 -3.01 -1.99
CA MET A 33 4.05 -3.26 -3.36
C MET A 33 5.08 -3.99 -4.22
N ILE A 34 6.38 -3.72 -4.01
CA ILE A 34 7.49 -4.36 -4.74
C ILE A 34 7.85 -5.72 -4.16
N SER A 35 7.87 -5.85 -2.83
CA SER A 35 8.38 -7.03 -2.12
C SER A 35 7.32 -8.09 -1.82
N PHE A 36 6.04 -7.75 -1.94
CA PHE A 36 4.94 -8.64 -1.62
C PHE A 36 4.90 -9.86 -2.54
N ASP A 37 5.04 -11.05 -1.94
CA ASP A 37 4.96 -12.32 -2.67
C ASP A 37 3.50 -12.70 -2.95
N VAL A 38 2.96 -12.13 -4.01
CA VAL A 38 1.62 -12.46 -4.51
C VAL A 38 1.52 -13.94 -4.93
N GLU A 39 2.62 -14.56 -5.38
CA GLU A 39 2.66 -15.97 -5.78
C GLU A 39 2.43 -16.90 -4.60
N GLU A 40 2.92 -16.55 -3.41
CA GLU A 40 2.61 -17.28 -2.19
C GLU A 40 1.11 -17.23 -1.87
N LEU A 41 0.47 -16.07 -2.06
CA LEU A 41 -0.97 -15.92 -1.83
C LEU A 41 -1.79 -16.78 -2.78
N TRP A 42 -1.39 -16.85 -4.06
CA TRP A 42 -2.02 -17.69 -5.07
C TRP A 42 -2.04 -19.17 -4.71
N LYS A 43 -1.05 -19.67 -3.95
CA LYS A 43 -1.05 -21.07 -3.46
C LYS A 43 -2.21 -21.36 -2.49
N SER A 44 -2.76 -20.33 -1.86
CA SER A 44 -3.89 -20.45 -0.94
C SER A 44 -5.25 -20.30 -1.63
N VAL A 45 -5.27 -19.97 -2.92
CA VAL A 45 -6.48 -19.81 -3.73
C VAL A 45 -6.89 -21.17 -4.31
N PRO A 46 -8.14 -21.60 -4.16
CA PRO A 46 -8.62 -22.85 -4.78
C PRO A 46 -8.54 -22.75 -6.31
N LEU A 47 -8.44 -23.88 -7.00
CA LEU A 47 -8.40 -23.87 -8.47
C LEU A 47 -9.76 -23.43 -9.03
N LEU A 48 -9.74 -22.55 -10.04
CA LEU A 48 -10.97 -21.96 -10.60
C LEU A 48 -12.00 -23.01 -11.03
N HIS A 49 -11.55 -24.12 -11.64
CA HIS A 49 -12.43 -25.19 -12.11
C HIS A 49 -13.15 -25.96 -10.98
N THR A 50 -12.74 -25.77 -9.72
CA THR A 50 -13.40 -26.35 -8.55
C THR A 50 -14.55 -25.47 -8.04
N ILE A 51 -14.68 -24.26 -8.56
CA ILE A 51 -15.67 -23.26 -8.15
C ILE A 51 -16.66 -23.04 -9.30
N SER A 52 -17.88 -23.56 -9.16
CA SER A 52 -18.89 -23.52 -10.22
C SER A 52 -19.83 -22.31 -10.16
N SER A 53 -19.79 -21.52 -9.08
CA SER A 53 -20.72 -20.42 -8.80
C SER A 53 -20.00 -19.09 -8.82
N ASP A 54 -20.52 -18.10 -9.54
CA ASP A 54 -19.99 -16.74 -9.58
C ASP A 54 -19.95 -16.11 -8.18
N HIS A 55 -20.93 -16.45 -7.32
CA HIS A 55 -20.94 -15.98 -5.93
C HIS A 55 -19.74 -16.51 -5.13
N ASP A 56 -19.37 -17.77 -5.37
CA ASP A 56 -18.24 -18.39 -4.71
C ASP A 56 -16.92 -17.82 -5.27
N GLN A 57 -16.85 -17.57 -6.58
CA GLN A 57 -15.69 -16.89 -7.19
C GLN A 57 -15.47 -15.50 -6.59
N HIS A 58 -16.54 -14.71 -6.45
CA HIS A 58 -16.47 -13.39 -5.81
C HIS A 58 -16.11 -13.49 -4.32
N THR A 59 -16.49 -14.57 -3.64
CA THR A 59 -16.08 -14.82 -2.25
C THR A 59 -14.58 -15.12 -2.16
N VAL A 60 -14.04 -15.92 -3.09
CA VAL A 60 -12.60 -16.17 -3.18
C VAL A 60 -11.83 -14.88 -3.47
N TYR A 61 -12.30 -14.07 -4.42
CA TYR A 61 -11.73 -12.76 -4.73
C TYR A 61 -11.66 -11.86 -3.48
N ARG A 62 -12.79 -11.67 -2.77
CA ARG A 62 -12.78 -10.86 -1.55
C ARG A 62 -11.82 -11.41 -0.50
N SER A 63 -11.80 -12.73 -0.32
CA SER A 63 -10.86 -13.34 0.61
C SER A 63 -9.39 -13.15 0.20
N PHE A 64 -9.09 -13.09 -1.10
CA PHE A 64 -7.76 -12.79 -1.60
C PHE A 64 -7.39 -11.34 -1.28
N VAL A 65 -8.23 -10.37 -1.64
CA VAL A 65 -7.99 -8.95 -1.38
C VAL A 65 -7.82 -8.69 0.12
N GLU A 66 -8.71 -9.24 0.96
CA GLU A 66 -8.60 -9.11 2.42
C GLU A 66 -7.29 -9.66 2.99
N LYS A 67 -6.70 -10.70 2.37
CA LYS A 67 -5.40 -11.23 2.80
C LYS A 67 -4.26 -10.28 2.44
N VAL A 68 -4.33 -9.64 1.26
CA VAL A 68 -3.34 -8.63 0.85
C VAL A 68 -3.43 -7.41 1.75
N GLU A 69 -4.64 -6.90 1.99
CA GLU A 69 -4.88 -5.76 2.89
C GLU A 69 -4.33 -6.04 4.30
N ARG A 70 -4.63 -7.21 4.88
CA ARG A 70 -4.08 -7.57 6.19
C ARG A 70 -2.56 -7.69 6.20
N ALA A 71 -1.96 -8.15 5.10
CA ALA A 71 -0.51 -8.23 4.98
C ALA A 71 0.12 -6.83 4.90
N LEU A 72 -0.50 -5.92 4.14
CA LEU A 72 -0.11 -4.51 4.08
C LEU A 72 -0.22 -3.86 5.46
N ASP A 73 -1.35 -4.01 6.14
CA ASP A 73 -1.59 -3.44 7.47
C ASP A 73 -0.54 -3.90 8.48
N ALA A 74 -0.25 -5.20 8.48
CA ALA A 74 0.77 -5.79 9.35
C ALA A 74 2.17 -5.27 9.01
N HIS A 75 2.49 -5.13 7.73
CA HIS A 75 3.77 -4.61 7.26
C HIS A 75 3.96 -3.15 7.66
N VAL A 76 2.96 -2.31 7.43
CA VAL A 76 2.97 -0.89 7.80
C VAL A 76 3.08 -0.71 9.31
N LEU A 77 2.29 -1.42 10.11
CA LEU A 77 2.37 -1.31 11.58
C LEU A 77 3.70 -1.82 12.14
N ALA A 78 4.32 -2.81 11.50
CA ALA A 78 5.64 -3.30 11.89
C ALA A 78 6.77 -2.31 11.55
N ALA A 79 6.68 -1.65 10.39
CA ALA A 79 7.70 -0.72 9.90
C ALA A 79 7.54 0.70 10.49
N CYS A 80 6.32 1.09 10.86
CA CYS A 80 6.00 2.42 11.36
C CYS A 80 5.43 2.36 12.80
N PRO A 81 6.26 2.13 13.82
CA PRO A 81 5.82 2.00 15.22
C PRO A 81 5.28 3.31 15.82
N ASN A 82 5.40 4.42 15.09
CA ASN A 82 4.90 5.73 15.52
C ASN A 82 3.37 5.82 15.41
N TYR A 83 2.74 4.99 14.57
CA TYR A 83 1.29 4.94 14.43
C TYR A 83 0.69 3.90 15.37
N LYS A 84 -0.44 4.24 16.01
CA LYS A 84 -1.10 3.38 17.01
C LYS A 84 -2.05 2.37 16.37
N SER A 85 -2.57 2.69 15.20
CA SER A 85 -3.48 1.83 14.45
C SER A 85 -3.41 2.12 12.96
N ILE A 86 -3.89 1.16 12.15
CA ILE A 86 -4.00 1.37 10.71
C ILE A 86 -5.07 2.42 10.35
N GLU A 87 -6.07 2.63 11.21
CA GLU A 87 -7.07 3.69 11.02
C GLU A 87 -6.44 5.09 11.08
N GLU A 88 -5.44 5.27 11.95
CA GLU A 88 -4.65 6.51 12.03
C GLU A 88 -3.87 6.73 10.73
N VAL A 89 -3.24 5.66 10.22
CA VAL A 89 -2.56 5.66 8.92
C VAL A 89 -3.51 5.99 7.77
N GLY A 90 -4.67 5.33 7.69
CA GLY A 90 -5.66 5.57 6.64
C GLY A 90 -6.19 7.00 6.65
N THR A 91 -6.44 7.56 7.83
CA THR A 91 -6.86 8.96 7.98
C THR A 91 -5.77 9.92 7.50
N LEU A 92 -4.50 9.62 7.83
CA LEU A 92 -3.36 10.42 7.41
C LEU A 92 -3.18 10.38 5.88
N LEU A 93 -3.24 9.19 5.28
CA LEU A 93 -3.14 9.01 3.82
C LEU A 93 -4.27 9.73 3.10
N GLN A 94 -5.50 9.64 3.61
CA GLN A 94 -6.65 10.34 3.02
C GLN A 94 -6.52 11.87 3.13
N GLY A 95 -6.00 12.38 4.25
CA GLY A 95 -5.78 13.81 4.45
C GLY A 95 -4.69 14.41 3.56
N ARG A 96 -3.79 13.58 3.04
CA ARG A 96 -2.64 13.97 2.21
C ARG A 96 -2.58 13.23 0.88
N TYR A 97 -3.73 12.81 0.33
CA TYR A 97 -3.77 12.00 -0.89
C TYR A 97 -3.09 12.68 -2.10
N GLU A 98 -3.06 14.02 -2.13
CA GLU A 98 -2.40 14.81 -3.19
C GLU A 98 -0.86 14.69 -3.17
N ASP A 99 -0.29 14.32 -2.03
CA ASP A 99 1.15 14.10 -1.84
C ASP A 99 1.56 12.65 -2.16
N ILE A 100 0.60 11.76 -2.45
CA ILE A 100 0.82 10.34 -2.74
C ILE A 100 0.77 10.13 -4.25
N THR A 101 1.62 9.24 -4.77
CA THR A 101 1.52 8.82 -6.16
C THR A 101 0.17 8.15 -6.43
N GLU A 102 -0.40 8.36 -7.61
CA GLU A 102 -1.69 7.77 -7.98
C GLU A 102 -1.68 6.24 -7.85
N GLU A 103 -0.55 5.61 -8.13
CA GLU A 103 -0.36 4.16 -8.02
C GLU A 103 -0.48 3.67 -6.56
N VAL A 104 0.23 4.31 -5.64
CA VAL A 104 0.18 3.96 -4.21
C VAL A 104 -1.21 4.26 -3.64
N TRP A 105 -1.80 5.40 -4.01
CA TRP A 105 -3.15 5.75 -3.57
C TRP A 105 -4.19 4.74 -4.08
N ARG A 106 -4.12 4.35 -5.35
CA ARG A 106 -4.99 3.33 -5.94
C ARG A 106 -4.81 1.98 -5.24
N PHE A 107 -3.58 1.57 -4.97
CA PHE A 107 -3.30 0.33 -4.24
C PHE A 107 -3.95 0.29 -2.85
N VAL A 108 -3.86 1.39 -2.10
CA VAL A 108 -4.42 1.47 -0.74
C VAL A 108 -5.95 1.62 -0.75
N SER A 109 -6.52 2.32 -1.73
CA SER A 109 -7.96 2.64 -1.77
C SER A 109 -8.82 1.63 -2.52
N GLU A 110 -8.32 1.08 -3.62
CA GLU A 110 -9.04 0.14 -4.49
C GLU A 110 -8.54 -1.30 -4.33
N GLY A 111 -7.41 -1.49 -3.63
CA GLY A 111 -6.75 -2.76 -3.43
C GLY A 111 -5.73 -3.09 -4.53
N CYS A 112 -5.10 -4.26 -4.38
CA CYS A 112 -4.00 -4.67 -5.26
C CYS A 112 -4.40 -4.97 -6.71
N LEU A 113 -5.67 -5.35 -6.95
CA LEU A 113 -6.18 -5.73 -8.26
C LEU A 113 -7.72 -5.78 -8.23
N ASP A 114 -8.35 -5.40 -9.34
CA ASP A 114 -9.79 -5.50 -9.51
C ASP A 114 -10.25 -6.94 -9.83
N TYR A 115 -11.56 -7.17 -9.79
CA TYR A 115 -12.14 -8.50 -10.02
C TYR A 115 -11.83 -9.07 -11.40
N ASP A 116 -11.80 -8.24 -12.45
CA ASP A 116 -11.56 -8.72 -13.81
C ASP A 116 -10.09 -9.17 -13.96
N ALA A 117 -9.15 -8.36 -13.44
CA ALA A 117 -7.74 -8.71 -13.36
C ALA A 117 -7.49 -9.95 -12.48
N PHE A 118 -8.21 -10.09 -11.37
CA PHE A 118 -8.17 -11.30 -10.55
C PHE A 118 -8.57 -12.53 -11.35
N MET A 119 -9.70 -12.46 -12.06
CA MET A 119 -10.23 -13.59 -12.81
C MET A 119 -9.33 -13.98 -13.98
N GLU A 120 -8.74 -12.99 -14.67
CA GLU A 120 -7.75 -13.23 -15.71
C GLU A 120 -6.55 -14.01 -15.15
N GLN A 121 -5.90 -13.49 -14.09
CA GLN A 121 -4.77 -14.16 -13.46
C GLN A 121 -5.14 -15.54 -12.90
N TRP A 122 -6.29 -15.66 -12.24
CA TRP A 122 -6.74 -16.93 -11.66
C TRP A 122 -6.97 -18.00 -12.74
N SER A 123 -7.40 -17.60 -13.93
CA SER A 123 -7.55 -18.50 -15.08
C SER A 123 -6.21 -18.95 -15.67
N GLU A 124 -5.17 -18.14 -15.54
CA GLU A 124 -3.80 -18.40 -16.01
C GLU A 124 -2.98 -19.24 -15.02
N LYS A 125 -3.29 -19.16 -13.72
CA LYS A 125 -2.72 -20.01 -12.66
C LYS A 125 -3.22 -21.46 -12.81
N ARG A 126 -2.81 -22.13 -13.88
CA ARG A 126 -3.02 -23.56 -14.14
C ARG A 126 -1.94 -24.40 -13.43
N PRO A 127 -2.32 -25.59 -12.92
CA PRO A 127 -2.68 -26.72 -13.78
C PRO A 127 -4.18 -26.94 -13.97
#